data_AF-A0A1Y4GWA0-F1
#
_entry.id   AF-A0A1Y4GWA0-F1
#
_cell.length_a   1.000
_cell.length_b   1.000
_cell.length_c   1.000
_cell.angle_alpha   90.00
_cell.angle_beta   90.00
_cell.angle_gamma   90.00
#
_symmetry.space_group_name_H-M   'P 1'
#
loop_
_entity.id
_entity.type
_entity.pdbx_description
1 polymer ?
#
loop_
_entity_poly.entity_id
_entity_poly.type
_entity_poly.pdbx_seq_one_letter_code
_entity_poly.pdbx_strand_id
1 'polypeptide(L)'
;MKRYIVCLCVISVLSWGSVASSCSESQNDLSRPVNAASIAFIPQPQSVIYDGGGMVVPSSVSVSDELTGGPYALLESTVTSLGGELVRQSGGQAFIRLVANASLQDEEYKIKTTLDGITLEYASSRGLLWGVQTLRQILLQSSAYEGGGRVLPLLTLSDKPEKSWRGFHIDVARHAFTIDYLKKVIDMLSFYKINKLQMHLTDDQGWRMEIKRYPELTTIGAWREFDEYDKRCQELAQTDASFVIDTRFIRNNSEYGGYYTQEELSQLVAYASERGIEIIPEIDMPGHFSAAIRAFPSLSCTNEAGWGTEFSYPICVGKPETYEFLKNILDEVLSVFPSEYIHIGADEVEKDNWKSCPYCQQMIRDKGLMNETELQNYFVEQMSDYVKSKGRKVMAWDDAFYKNRPLDLLYTYWRDWESQQPADITQSGHPLIFMEWGRFYLSGNSSDESLKSLYEFTFEPQFPGIVQSQVQGFQACVWTEMIPNERKFGQHVFPACQAFSEVAWGSKRDWSRFTKNLPWHLQWLTRNGLHYRTPGFIK
;
A
#
# COMPACT_ATOMS: atom_id res chain seq x y z
N MET A 1 -107.23 -3.20 -27.13
CA MET A 1 -107.04 -4.51 -26.49
C MET A 1 -106.40 -4.26 -25.12
N LYS A 2 -107.08 -4.72 -24.05
CA LYS A 2 -106.65 -5.16 -22.69
C LYS A 2 -105.33 -4.60 -22.10
N ARG A 3 -105.16 -4.37 -20.79
CA ARG A 3 -105.98 -4.27 -19.55
C ARG A 3 -104.97 -3.89 -18.44
N TYR A 4 -105.48 -3.35 -17.35
CA TYR A 4 -104.84 -2.92 -16.09
C TYR A 4 -104.15 -4.02 -15.25
N ILE A 5 -103.52 -3.55 -14.14
CA ILE A 5 -103.28 -4.16 -12.79
C ILE A 5 -101.79 -4.53 -12.55
N VAL A 6 -100.98 -3.84 -11.72
CA VAL A 6 -100.96 -3.55 -10.24
C VAL A 6 -100.20 -4.62 -9.42
N CYS A 7 -99.47 -4.15 -8.38
CA CYS A 7 -98.83 -4.82 -7.22
C CYS A 7 -97.39 -5.34 -7.40
N LEU A 8 -96.47 -5.29 -6.42
CA LEU A 8 -96.23 -4.51 -5.18
C LEU A 8 -94.85 -4.98 -4.62
N CYS A 9 -94.29 -4.21 -3.67
CA CYS A 9 -93.23 -4.54 -2.68
C CYS A 9 -91.74 -4.38 -3.09
N VAL A 10 -91.05 -3.32 -2.63
CA VAL A 10 -90.34 -3.03 -1.34
C VAL A 10 -89.00 -3.78 -1.17
N ILE A 11 -87.87 -3.05 -1.14
CA ILE A 11 -86.92 -2.83 0.00
C ILE A 11 -85.55 -2.33 -0.52
N SER A 12 -85.04 -1.31 0.20
CA SER A 12 -83.76 -0.58 0.22
C SER A 12 -82.47 -1.34 -0.13
N VAL A 13 -81.36 -0.71 -0.55
CA VAL A 13 -80.36 0.04 0.28
C VAL A 13 -79.51 1.02 -0.56
N LEU A 14 -79.16 2.15 0.07
CA LEU A 14 -78.36 3.30 -0.40
C LEU A 14 -76.87 2.99 -0.67
N SER A 15 -76.27 3.70 -1.63
CA SER A 15 -74.85 4.08 -1.61
C SER A 15 -74.68 5.52 -2.16
N TRP A 16 -73.93 6.35 -1.42
CA TRP A 16 -73.54 7.71 -1.78
C TRP A 16 -72.11 7.70 -2.31
N GLY A 17 -71.88 8.32 -3.47
CA GLY A 17 -70.57 8.59 -4.04
C GLY A 17 -70.20 10.06 -3.83
N SER A 18 -69.07 10.28 -3.15
CA SER A 18 -68.54 11.58 -2.75
C SER A 18 -67.63 12.21 -3.81
N VAL A 19 -67.61 13.54 -3.78
CA VAL A 19 -66.95 14.51 -4.66
C VAL A 19 -65.42 14.44 -4.60
N ALA A 20 -64.78 14.62 -5.75
CA ALA A 20 -63.33 14.69 -5.95
C ALA A 20 -62.71 15.95 -5.33
N SER A 21 -61.59 15.78 -4.61
CA SER A 21 -60.65 16.87 -4.31
C SER A 21 -59.33 16.65 -5.07
N SER A 22 -58.85 17.74 -5.65
CA SER A 22 -57.57 17.88 -6.34
C SER A 22 -56.45 17.96 -5.31
N CYS A 23 -55.55 16.97 -5.28
CA CYS A 23 -54.29 17.05 -4.55
C CYS A 23 -53.19 17.56 -5.48
N SER A 24 -52.67 18.75 -5.16
CA SER A 24 -51.40 19.26 -5.68
C SER A 24 -50.24 18.38 -5.19
N GLU A 25 -49.33 18.03 -6.10
CA GLU A 25 -48.03 17.43 -5.78
C GLU A 25 -47.27 18.28 -4.76
N SER A 26 -46.96 17.70 -3.61
CA SER A 26 -46.04 18.29 -2.64
C SER A 26 -44.63 18.27 -3.23
N GLN A 27 -44.07 19.46 -3.52
CA GLN A 27 -42.62 19.61 -3.64
C GLN A 27 -41.99 19.11 -2.33
N ASN A 28 -41.10 18.11 -2.43
CA ASN A 28 -40.30 17.64 -1.33
C ASN A 28 -39.49 18.81 -0.76
N ASP A 29 -39.78 19.17 0.48
CA ASP A 29 -39.08 20.19 1.24
C ASP A 29 -37.68 19.67 1.63
N LEU A 30 -36.70 19.87 0.74
CA LEU A 30 -35.28 19.56 0.92
C LEU A 30 -34.58 20.44 1.99
N SER A 31 -35.32 21.26 2.73
CA SER A 31 -34.78 22.27 3.66
C SER A 31 -34.61 21.78 5.11
N ARG A 32 -35.06 20.57 5.46
CA ARG A 32 -34.89 20.03 6.82
C ARG A 32 -33.64 19.15 6.92
N PRO A 33 -32.75 19.39 7.90
CA PRO A 33 -31.57 18.57 8.12
C PRO A 33 -31.98 17.11 8.40
N VAL A 34 -31.72 16.23 7.44
CA VAL A 34 -31.92 14.78 7.58
C VAL A 34 -30.81 14.25 8.50
N ASN A 35 -31.16 13.39 9.46
CA ASN A 35 -30.14 12.77 10.31
C ASN A 35 -29.23 11.87 9.46
N ALA A 36 -27.93 12.14 9.45
CA ALA A 36 -26.93 11.41 8.69
C ALA A 36 -25.90 10.80 9.63
N ALA A 37 -25.50 9.56 9.36
CA ALA A 37 -24.49 8.87 10.15
C ALA A 37 -23.13 9.59 10.03
N SER A 38 -22.34 9.55 11.11
CA SER A 38 -20.94 9.95 11.08
C SER A 38 -20.15 9.01 10.16
N ILE A 39 -19.13 9.55 9.49
CA ILE A 39 -18.27 8.77 8.60
C ILE A 39 -17.17 8.08 9.43
N ALA A 40 -17.03 6.77 9.23
CA ALA A 40 -15.93 5.97 9.74
C ALA A 40 -14.69 6.23 8.87
N PHE A 41 -13.90 7.26 9.20
CA PHE A 41 -12.68 7.57 8.47
C PHE A 41 -11.50 6.72 8.94
N ILE A 42 -10.71 6.23 7.98
CA ILE A 42 -9.35 5.70 8.15
C ILE A 42 -8.52 6.08 6.92
N PRO A 43 -7.36 6.76 7.05
CA PRO A 43 -6.88 7.37 8.29
C PRO A 43 -7.78 8.51 8.76
N GLN A 44 -7.77 8.80 10.07
CA GLN A 44 -8.49 9.93 10.65
C GLN A 44 -7.96 11.26 10.11
N PRO A 45 -8.82 12.13 9.56
CA PRO A 45 -8.41 13.46 9.19
C PRO A 45 -7.99 14.29 10.40
N GLN A 46 -7.04 15.20 10.21
CA GLN A 46 -6.53 16.10 11.26
C GLN A 46 -7.65 16.90 11.95
N SER A 47 -8.66 17.34 11.18
CA SER A 47 -9.84 18.01 11.72
C SER A 47 -11.09 17.60 10.95
N VAL A 48 -12.15 17.25 11.67
CA VAL A 48 -13.51 17.02 11.12
C VAL A 48 -14.51 17.64 12.08
N ILE A 49 -15.36 18.51 11.56
CA ILE A 49 -16.46 19.15 12.29
C ILE A 49 -17.75 18.77 11.57
N TYR A 50 -18.74 18.27 12.32
CA TYR A 50 -20.07 17.97 11.79
C TYR A 50 -21.00 19.15 12.09
N ASP A 51 -21.62 19.70 11.06
CA ASP A 51 -22.48 20.90 11.14
C ASP A 51 -23.95 20.56 11.45
N GLY A 52 -24.26 19.27 11.63
CA GLY A 52 -25.61 18.77 11.89
C GLY A 52 -26.47 18.67 10.62
N GLY A 53 -27.26 17.60 10.54
CA GLY A 53 -28.06 17.32 9.34
C GLY A 53 -27.30 16.65 8.21
N GLY A 54 -27.92 16.63 7.04
CA GLY A 54 -27.39 15.97 5.88
C GLY A 54 -27.96 16.48 4.57
N MET A 55 -27.22 16.21 3.50
CA MET A 55 -27.55 16.55 2.12
C MET A 55 -27.90 15.29 1.33
N VAL A 56 -28.89 15.38 0.44
CA VAL A 56 -29.21 14.29 -0.48
C VAL A 56 -28.23 14.30 -1.64
N VAL A 57 -27.69 13.13 -1.98
CA VAL A 57 -26.81 12.95 -3.14
C VAL A 57 -27.68 12.74 -4.39
N PRO A 58 -27.51 13.54 -5.45
CA PRO A 58 -28.26 13.37 -6.69
C PRO A 58 -27.86 12.06 -7.38
N SER A 59 -28.77 11.49 -8.18
CA SER A 59 -28.49 10.29 -8.99
C SER A 59 -27.46 10.56 -10.10
N SER A 60 -27.50 11.75 -10.69
CA SER A 60 -26.44 12.27 -11.57
C SER A 60 -25.59 13.26 -10.77
N VAL A 61 -24.37 12.85 -10.45
CA VAL A 61 -23.41 13.62 -9.66
C VAL A 61 -22.53 14.40 -10.63
N SER A 62 -22.66 15.72 -10.66
CA SER A 62 -21.75 16.54 -11.45
C SER A 62 -20.46 16.87 -10.71
N VAL A 63 -19.32 16.79 -11.39
CA VAL A 63 -18.01 17.18 -10.89
C VAL A 63 -17.36 18.20 -11.82
N SER A 64 -16.55 19.11 -11.26
CA SER A 64 -15.85 20.12 -12.06
C SER A 64 -14.96 19.48 -13.15
N ASP A 65 -14.95 20.08 -14.34
CA ASP A 65 -14.27 19.59 -15.55
C ASP A 65 -12.76 19.36 -15.37
N GLU A 66 -12.15 20.04 -14.41
CA GLU A 66 -10.72 19.95 -14.10
C GLU A 66 -10.33 18.61 -13.48
N LEU A 67 -11.30 17.84 -12.94
CA LEU A 67 -11.02 16.49 -12.43
C LEU A 67 -10.79 15.52 -13.60
N THR A 68 -9.55 15.05 -13.74
CA THR A 68 -9.14 14.15 -14.83
C THR A 68 -8.27 13.00 -14.32
N GLY A 69 -7.98 12.02 -15.19
CA GLY A 69 -7.06 10.91 -14.91
C GLY A 69 -7.51 10.00 -13.77
N GLY A 70 -6.55 9.49 -13.00
CA GLY A 70 -6.78 8.58 -11.88
C GLY A 70 -7.80 9.08 -10.84
N PRO A 71 -7.70 10.32 -10.33
CA PRO A 71 -8.70 10.88 -9.43
C PRO A 71 -10.13 10.85 -9.98
N TYR A 72 -10.31 11.15 -11.28
CA TYR A 72 -11.62 11.05 -11.93
C TYR A 72 -12.12 9.60 -11.96
N ALA A 73 -11.30 8.65 -12.42
CA ALA A 73 -11.68 7.24 -12.50
C ALA A 73 -12.03 6.63 -11.12
N LEU A 74 -11.32 7.05 -10.06
CA LEU A 74 -11.60 6.64 -8.68
C LEU A 74 -12.96 7.18 -8.20
N LEU A 75 -13.29 8.43 -8.54
CA LEU A 75 -14.57 9.02 -8.19
C LEU A 75 -15.72 8.42 -9.01
N GLU A 76 -15.50 8.20 -10.30
CA GLU A 76 -16.46 7.60 -11.23
C GLU A 76 -16.85 6.20 -10.78
N SER A 77 -15.86 5.32 -10.56
CA SER A 77 -16.11 3.96 -10.04
C SER A 77 -16.85 3.99 -8.70
N THR A 78 -16.56 4.98 -7.85
CA THR A 78 -17.26 5.16 -6.58
C THR A 78 -18.73 5.51 -6.80
N VAL A 79 -19.04 6.54 -7.59
CA VAL A 79 -20.42 6.95 -7.86
C VAL A 79 -21.22 5.84 -8.56
N THR A 80 -20.61 5.16 -9.54
CA THR A 80 -21.23 4.02 -10.23
C THR A 80 -21.55 2.88 -9.27
N SER A 81 -20.66 2.56 -8.32
CA SER A 81 -20.91 1.53 -7.31
C SER A 81 -22.09 1.84 -6.38
N LEU A 82 -22.49 3.12 -6.30
CA LEU A 82 -23.66 3.57 -5.54
C LEU A 82 -24.93 3.65 -6.39
N GLY A 83 -24.87 3.25 -7.66
CA GLY A 83 -25.99 3.30 -8.62
C GLY A 83 -26.20 4.67 -9.26
N GLY A 84 -25.23 5.59 -9.15
CA GLY A 84 -25.28 6.90 -9.79
C GLY A 84 -24.44 6.98 -11.07
N GLU A 85 -24.49 8.13 -11.71
CA GLU A 85 -23.65 8.49 -12.86
C GLU A 85 -22.80 9.72 -12.50
N LEU A 86 -21.50 9.68 -12.81
CA LEU A 86 -20.63 10.85 -12.69
C LEU A 86 -20.61 11.59 -14.02
N VAL A 87 -20.98 12.87 -14.01
CA VAL A 87 -20.95 13.73 -15.19
C VAL A 87 -20.01 14.90 -14.94
N ARG A 88 -19.34 15.38 -15.98
CA ARG A 88 -18.49 16.57 -15.90
C ARG A 88 -19.30 17.82 -16.21
N GLN A 89 -19.05 18.90 -15.48
CA GLN A 89 -19.76 20.17 -15.64
C GLN A 89 -18.80 21.35 -15.48
N SER A 90 -18.91 22.30 -16.41
CA SER A 90 -18.12 23.52 -16.43
C SER A 90 -18.55 24.52 -15.35
N GLY A 91 -17.56 25.16 -14.71
CA GLY A 91 -17.76 26.26 -13.78
C GLY A 91 -18.27 25.82 -12.40
N GLY A 92 -18.34 26.77 -11.47
CA GLY A 92 -18.69 26.52 -10.06
C GLY A 92 -20.12 26.06 -9.79
N GLN A 93 -20.80 25.41 -10.74
CA GLN A 93 -22.16 24.86 -10.61
C GLN A 93 -22.19 23.35 -10.36
N ALA A 94 -21.05 22.66 -10.45
CA ALA A 94 -20.97 21.23 -10.19
C ALA A 94 -21.42 20.88 -8.76
N PHE A 95 -21.95 19.68 -8.55
CA PHE A 95 -22.26 19.18 -7.22
C PHE A 95 -20.99 18.95 -6.39
N ILE A 96 -19.94 18.40 -7.01
CA ILE A 96 -18.58 18.32 -6.45
C ILE A 96 -17.73 19.40 -7.12
N ARG A 97 -17.37 20.44 -6.36
CA ARG A 97 -16.63 21.61 -6.82
C ARG A 97 -15.17 21.49 -6.43
N LEU A 98 -14.29 21.57 -7.42
CA LEU A 98 -12.85 21.63 -7.23
C LEU A 98 -12.39 23.08 -7.12
N VAL A 99 -11.62 23.40 -6.09
CA VAL A 99 -11.09 24.75 -5.86
C VAL A 99 -9.59 24.67 -5.64
N ALA A 100 -8.81 25.11 -6.63
CA ALA A 100 -7.37 25.26 -6.46
C ALA A 100 -7.08 26.38 -5.45
N ASN A 101 -6.35 26.07 -4.40
CA ASN A 101 -5.99 26.97 -3.33
C ASN A 101 -4.48 26.90 -3.06
N ALA A 102 -3.73 27.84 -3.63
CA ALA A 102 -2.27 27.90 -3.54
C ALA A 102 -1.74 28.19 -2.12
N SER A 103 -2.60 28.53 -1.15
CA SER A 103 -2.16 28.69 0.25
C SER A 103 -2.03 27.36 1.00
N LEU A 104 -2.54 26.26 0.45
CA LEU A 104 -2.43 24.93 1.06
C LEU A 104 -1.05 24.33 0.80
N GLN A 105 -0.59 23.47 1.70
CA GLN A 105 0.63 22.68 1.51
C GLN A 105 0.43 21.60 0.43
N ASP A 106 1.53 21.00 -0.04
CA ASP A 106 1.53 20.09 -1.18
C ASP A 106 0.47 18.96 -1.08
N GLU A 107 0.44 18.21 0.02
CA GLU A 107 -0.52 17.11 0.22
C GLU A 107 -1.77 17.54 1.03
N GLU A 108 -1.94 18.84 1.29
CA GLU A 108 -3.06 19.37 2.08
C GLU A 108 -4.32 19.55 1.23
N TYR A 109 -5.46 19.24 1.83
CA TYR A 109 -6.77 19.43 1.22
C TYR A 109 -7.83 19.75 2.27
N LYS A 110 -8.94 20.35 1.82
CA LYS A 110 -10.12 20.63 2.65
C LYS A 110 -11.37 20.16 1.94
N ILE A 111 -12.31 19.59 2.69
CA ILE A 111 -13.63 19.21 2.16
C ILE A 111 -14.70 19.89 2.98
N LYS A 112 -15.69 20.47 2.30
CA LYS A 112 -16.89 21.01 2.93
C LYS A 112 -18.12 20.46 2.22
N THR A 113 -19.02 19.82 2.95
CA THR A 113 -20.33 19.42 2.47
C THR A 113 -21.39 20.41 2.98
N THR A 114 -22.25 20.85 2.08
CA THR A 114 -23.33 21.82 2.34
C THR A 114 -24.61 21.29 1.71
N LEU A 115 -25.75 21.96 1.93
CA LEU A 115 -26.99 21.56 1.24
C LEU A 115 -26.88 21.71 -0.30
N ASP A 116 -26.01 22.59 -0.79
CA ASP A 116 -25.86 22.89 -2.22
C ASP A 116 -24.82 22.03 -2.95
N GLY A 117 -24.06 21.20 -2.22
CA GLY A 117 -22.96 20.42 -2.80
C GLY A 117 -21.76 20.23 -1.89
N ILE A 118 -20.68 19.75 -2.50
CA ILE A 118 -19.40 19.43 -1.89
C ILE A 118 -18.33 20.33 -2.52
N THR A 119 -17.49 20.96 -1.70
CA THR A 119 -16.29 21.68 -2.15
C THR A 119 -15.05 20.92 -1.70
N LEU A 120 -14.11 20.67 -2.61
CA LEU A 120 -12.78 20.11 -2.36
C LEU A 120 -11.72 21.15 -2.75
N GLU A 121 -11.02 21.69 -1.75
CA GLU A 121 -9.88 22.59 -1.93
C GLU A 121 -8.55 21.81 -1.90
N TYR A 122 -7.61 22.17 -2.77
CA TYR A 122 -6.29 21.52 -2.89
C TYR A 122 -5.23 22.46 -3.48
N ALA A 123 -3.94 22.20 -3.24
CA ALA A 123 -2.83 22.94 -3.88
C ALA A 123 -2.12 22.16 -4.99
N SER A 124 -2.09 20.82 -4.91
CA SER A 124 -1.35 19.96 -5.85
C SER A 124 -2.19 18.77 -6.33
N SER A 125 -1.67 18.03 -7.32
CA SER A 125 -2.25 16.76 -7.75
C SER A 125 -2.31 15.71 -6.63
N ARG A 126 -1.34 15.72 -5.71
CA ARG A 126 -1.33 14.83 -4.53
C ARG A 126 -2.43 15.20 -3.55
N GLY A 127 -2.54 16.48 -3.20
CA GLY A 127 -3.61 16.99 -2.34
C GLY A 127 -5.00 16.69 -2.92
N LEU A 128 -5.17 16.89 -4.24
CA LEU A 128 -6.40 16.54 -4.95
C LEU A 128 -6.73 15.05 -4.84
N LEU A 129 -5.75 14.17 -5.10
CA LEU A 129 -5.95 12.72 -5.02
C LEU A 129 -6.34 12.26 -3.60
N TRP A 130 -5.70 12.79 -2.55
CA TRP A 130 -6.07 12.48 -1.17
C TRP A 130 -7.43 13.01 -0.76
N GLY A 131 -7.77 14.22 -1.24
CA GLY A 131 -9.12 14.75 -1.13
C GLY A 131 -10.16 13.85 -1.78
N VAL A 132 -9.87 13.34 -2.99
CA VAL A 132 -10.74 12.37 -3.66
C VAL A 132 -10.85 11.08 -2.84
N GLN A 133 -9.76 10.53 -2.29
CA GLN A 133 -9.85 9.33 -1.46
C GLN A 133 -10.73 9.52 -0.21
N THR A 134 -10.62 10.67 0.45
CA THR A 134 -11.52 11.01 1.58
C THR A 134 -12.96 11.22 1.12
N LEU A 135 -13.16 11.87 -0.02
CA LEU A 135 -14.48 12.04 -0.62
C LEU A 135 -15.12 10.69 -0.97
N ARG A 136 -14.34 9.71 -1.44
CA ARG A 136 -14.81 8.34 -1.65
C ARG A 136 -15.29 7.71 -0.35
N GLN A 137 -14.54 7.85 0.75
CA GLN A 137 -14.99 7.36 2.06
C GLN A 137 -16.31 7.98 2.49
N ILE A 138 -16.50 9.29 2.26
CA ILE A 138 -17.75 9.99 2.52
C ILE A 138 -18.90 9.41 1.67
N LEU A 139 -18.70 9.32 0.34
CA LEU A 139 -19.72 8.85 -0.60
C LEU A 139 -20.13 7.40 -0.37
N LEU A 140 -19.16 6.50 -0.19
CA LEU A 140 -19.39 5.06 0.02
C LEU A 140 -20.14 4.78 1.34
N GLN A 141 -20.10 5.71 2.29
CA GLN A 141 -20.79 5.64 3.59
C GLN A 141 -22.11 6.40 3.63
N SER A 142 -22.56 6.97 2.52
CA SER A 142 -23.88 7.59 2.43
C SER A 142 -24.99 6.60 2.81
N SER A 143 -25.91 7.06 3.66
CA SER A 143 -27.02 6.26 4.18
C SER A 143 -28.21 6.30 3.24
N ALA A 144 -29.04 5.25 3.23
CA ALA A 144 -30.31 5.28 2.50
C ALA A 144 -31.24 6.35 3.12
N TYR A 145 -31.94 7.10 2.28
CA TYR A 145 -32.93 8.09 2.70
C TYR A 145 -34.36 7.56 2.47
N GLU A 146 -35.26 7.76 3.44
CA GLU A 146 -36.66 7.27 3.37
C GLU A 146 -37.43 7.84 2.16
N GLY A 147 -37.09 9.06 1.72
CA GLY A 147 -37.65 9.68 0.51
C GLY A 147 -37.04 9.21 -0.81
N GLY A 148 -36.15 8.21 -0.77
CA GLY A 148 -35.39 7.72 -1.93
C GLY A 148 -34.04 8.43 -2.10
N GLY A 149 -33.03 7.71 -2.58
CA GLY A 149 -31.67 8.21 -2.75
C GLY A 149 -30.79 8.01 -1.52
N ARG A 150 -29.68 8.76 -1.46
CA ARG A 150 -28.64 8.61 -0.42
C ARG A 150 -28.38 9.94 0.27
N VAL A 151 -28.08 9.92 1.57
CA VAL A 151 -27.79 11.11 2.37
C VAL A 151 -26.35 11.09 2.91
N LEU A 152 -25.72 12.26 2.88
CA LEU A 152 -24.39 12.53 3.46
C LEU A 152 -24.50 13.52 4.62
N PRO A 153 -23.67 13.40 5.66
CA PRO A 153 -23.61 14.42 6.71
C PRO A 153 -23.06 15.74 6.18
N LEU A 154 -23.55 16.84 6.77
CA LEU A 154 -22.91 18.15 6.63
C LEU A 154 -21.66 18.19 7.51
N LEU A 155 -20.51 18.48 6.90
CA LEU A 155 -19.23 18.50 7.56
C LEU A 155 -18.26 19.49 6.91
N THR A 156 -17.31 19.92 7.72
CA THR A 156 -16.11 20.63 7.28
C THR A 156 -14.90 19.86 7.80
N LEU A 157 -13.98 19.50 6.92
CA LEU A 157 -12.72 18.85 7.29
C LEU A 157 -11.52 19.51 6.62
N SER A 158 -10.38 19.45 7.30
CA SER A 158 -9.07 19.87 6.82
C SER A 158 -8.08 18.78 7.15
N ASP A 159 -7.21 18.44 6.20
CA ASP A 159 -6.35 17.28 6.37
C ASP A 159 -5.05 17.41 5.57
N LYS A 160 -4.00 16.81 6.12
CA LYS A 160 -2.67 16.68 5.51
C LYS A 160 -1.87 15.62 6.28
N PRO A 161 -0.90 14.96 5.62
CA PRO A 161 0.00 14.05 6.31
C PRO A 161 1.03 14.82 7.14
N GLU A 162 1.49 14.22 8.24
CA GLU A 162 2.62 14.74 9.03
C GLU A 162 3.98 14.50 8.33
N LYS A 163 4.08 13.37 7.62
CA LYS A 163 5.29 12.92 6.93
C LYS A 163 4.98 12.60 5.48
N SER A 164 5.93 12.95 4.59
CA SER A 164 5.79 12.70 3.15
C SER A 164 6.00 11.24 2.77
N TRP A 165 6.69 10.44 3.60
CA TRP A 165 6.90 9.02 3.34
C TRP A 165 5.90 8.14 4.11
N ARG A 166 5.03 7.45 3.36
CA ARG A 166 4.07 6.48 3.90
C ARG A 166 4.21 5.22 3.07
N GLY A 167 5.12 4.36 3.51
CA GLY A 167 5.60 3.23 2.74
C GLY A 167 4.96 1.90 3.11
N PHE A 168 4.85 1.03 2.13
CA PHE A 168 4.48 -0.37 2.32
C PHE A 168 5.47 -1.22 1.53
N HIS A 169 6.01 -2.26 2.14
CA HIS A 169 6.91 -3.21 1.52
C HIS A 169 6.18 -4.53 1.29
N ILE A 170 6.35 -5.10 0.10
CA ILE A 170 5.87 -6.43 -0.24
C ILE A 170 7.01 -7.28 -0.78
N ASP A 171 7.25 -8.40 -0.12
CA ASP A 171 8.07 -9.49 -0.62
C ASP A 171 7.29 -10.29 -1.66
N VAL A 172 7.84 -10.35 -2.87
CA VAL A 172 7.37 -11.21 -3.95
C VAL A 172 8.41 -12.27 -4.31
N ALA A 173 9.58 -12.25 -3.68
CA ALA A 173 10.70 -13.14 -3.89
C ALA A 173 10.48 -14.49 -3.21
N ARG A 174 10.00 -14.54 -1.97
CA ARG A 174 9.76 -15.84 -1.28
C ARG A 174 8.50 -16.51 -1.82
N HIS A 175 7.36 -15.79 -1.81
CA HIS A 175 6.14 -16.19 -2.50
C HIS A 175 5.60 -15.07 -3.41
N ALA A 176 5.33 -15.39 -4.67
CA ALA A 176 4.86 -14.44 -5.67
C ALA A 176 3.34 -14.21 -5.60
N PHE A 177 2.89 -13.04 -6.06
CA PHE A 177 1.48 -12.69 -6.23
C PHE A 177 1.17 -12.32 -7.67
N THR A 178 -0.07 -12.53 -8.12
CA THR A 178 -0.47 -12.13 -9.47
C THR A 178 -0.55 -10.62 -9.61
N ILE A 179 -0.32 -10.10 -10.83
CA ILE A 179 -0.48 -8.67 -11.13
C ILE A 179 -1.85 -8.14 -10.71
N ASP A 180 -2.92 -8.92 -10.94
CA ASP A 180 -4.27 -8.52 -10.55
C ASP A 180 -4.45 -8.40 -9.04
N TYR A 181 -3.78 -9.24 -8.26
CA TYR A 181 -3.79 -9.11 -6.81
C TYR A 181 -2.99 -7.88 -6.34
N LEU A 182 -1.81 -7.66 -6.93
CA LEU A 182 -1.00 -6.48 -6.62
C LEU A 182 -1.77 -5.18 -6.91
N LYS A 183 -2.57 -5.13 -7.99
CA LYS A 183 -3.48 -4.01 -8.29
C LYS A 183 -4.52 -3.78 -7.17
N LYS A 184 -5.14 -4.84 -6.65
CA LYS A 184 -6.08 -4.74 -5.51
C LYS A 184 -5.40 -4.22 -4.24
N VAL A 185 -4.17 -4.66 -3.97
CA VAL A 185 -3.38 -4.15 -2.84
C VAL A 185 -3.10 -2.66 -3.04
N ILE A 186 -2.62 -2.25 -4.21
CA ILE A 186 -2.39 -0.83 -4.58
C ILE A 186 -3.65 0.03 -4.40
N ASP A 187 -4.82 -0.48 -4.81
CA ASP A 187 -6.09 0.21 -4.61
C ASP A 187 -6.36 0.50 -3.13
N MET A 188 -6.08 -0.47 -2.24
CA MET A 188 -6.25 -0.28 -0.80
C MET A 188 -5.18 0.62 -0.20
N LEU A 189 -3.91 0.47 -0.59
CA LEU A 189 -2.84 1.36 -0.16
C LEU A 189 -3.19 2.82 -0.47
N SER A 190 -3.67 3.09 -1.68
CA SER A 190 -4.12 4.43 -2.08
C SER A 190 -5.36 4.90 -1.32
N PHE A 191 -6.34 4.02 -1.11
CA PHE A 191 -7.54 4.33 -0.32
C PHE A 191 -7.22 4.74 1.12
N TYR A 192 -6.17 4.14 1.69
CA TYR A 192 -5.62 4.45 3.01
C TYR A 192 -4.46 5.46 2.97
N LYS A 193 -4.27 6.15 1.84
CA LYS A 193 -3.29 7.23 1.64
C LYS A 193 -1.82 6.85 1.87
N ILE A 194 -1.48 5.56 1.80
CA ILE A 194 -0.10 5.11 1.58
C ILE A 194 0.34 5.62 0.21
N ASN A 195 1.61 5.97 0.05
CA ASN A 195 2.10 6.61 -1.18
C ASN A 195 3.37 5.99 -1.78
N LYS A 196 4.04 5.09 -1.07
CA LYS A 196 5.16 4.30 -1.59
C LYS A 196 4.87 2.82 -1.47
N LEU A 197 5.23 2.05 -2.49
CA LEU A 197 5.24 0.59 -2.48
C LEU A 197 6.66 0.11 -2.82
N GLN A 198 7.41 -0.37 -1.83
CA GLN A 198 8.67 -1.06 -2.07
C GLN A 198 8.37 -2.50 -2.48
N MET A 199 8.81 -2.89 -3.68
CA MET A 199 8.69 -4.25 -4.18
C MET A 199 10.03 -4.96 -4.05
N HIS A 200 10.10 -5.94 -3.16
CA HIS A 200 11.26 -6.79 -2.97
C HIS A 200 11.25 -7.92 -4.00
N LEU A 201 11.97 -7.66 -5.09
CA LEU A 201 11.91 -8.43 -6.34
C LEU A 201 12.92 -9.57 -6.41
N THR A 202 13.91 -9.61 -5.53
CA THR A 202 15.02 -10.56 -5.61
C THR A 202 15.45 -10.99 -4.22
N ASP A 203 15.56 -12.30 -4.02
CA ASP A 203 16.14 -12.89 -2.82
C ASP A 203 16.74 -14.28 -3.16
N ASP A 204 17.23 -15.01 -2.18
CA ASP A 204 17.82 -16.32 -2.31
C ASP A 204 16.89 -17.35 -2.96
N GLN A 205 15.61 -17.29 -2.60
CA GLN A 205 14.59 -18.25 -3.02
C GLN A 205 13.97 -17.90 -4.38
N GLY A 206 14.24 -16.70 -4.93
CA GLY A 206 13.66 -16.31 -6.22
C GLY A 206 14.08 -14.95 -6.76
N TRP A 207 14.29 -14.92 -8.07
CA TRP A 207 14.45 -13.69 -8.86
C TRP A 207 13.17 -13.40 -9.67
N ARG A 208 12.51 -12.27 -9.43
CA ARG A 208 11.13 -12.03 -9.89
C ARG A 208 10.97 -11.02 -11.01
N MET A 209 12.05 -10.40 -11.48
CA MET A 209 11.98 -9.42 -12.56
C MET A 209 12.71 -9.93 -13.81
N GLU A 210 12.07 -9.81 -14.98
CA GLU A 210 12.76 -10.03 -16.25
C GLU A 210 13.91 -9.04 -16.48
N ILE A 211 15.11 -9.57 -16.69
CA ILE A 211 16.28 -8.83 -17.18
C ILE A 211 16.63 -9.41 -18.55
N LYS A 212 16.36 -8.66 -19.62
CA LYS A 212 16.47 -9.16 -20.99
C LYS A 212 17.90 -9.54 -21.36
N ARG A 213 18.89 -8.84 -20.79
CA ARG A 213 20.31 -9.15 -21.00
C ARG A 213 20.75 -10.44 -20.31
N TYR A 214 20.04 -10.88 -19.27
CA TYR A 214 20.37 -12.07 -18.47
C TYR A 214 19.12 -12.95 -18.26
N PRO A 215 18.60 -13.60 -19.31
CA PRO A 215 17.37 -14.38 -19.25
C PRO A 215 17.44 -15.59 -18.29
N GLU A 216 18.63 -16.05 -17.93
CA GLU A 216 18.86 -17.09 -16.93
C GLU A 216 18.41 -16.68 -15.53
N LEU A 217 18.37 -15.37 -15.22
CA LEU A 217 17.83 -14.86 -13.96
C LEU A 217 16.37 -15.26 -13.77
N THR A 218 15.57 -15.31 -14.83
CA THR A 218 14.15 -15.71 -14.75
C THR A 218 13.85 -17.12 -15.23
N THR A 219 14.63 -17.67 -16.17
CA THR A 219 14.43 -19.06 -16.61
C THR A 219 14.94 -20.08 -15.59
N ILE A 220 15.98 -19.72 -14.81
CA ILE A 220 16.54 -20.51 -13.72
C ILE A 220 16.22 -19.86 -12.37
N GLY A 221 16.68 -18.62 -12.14
CA GLY A 221 16.63 -17.97 -10.82
C GLY A 221 15.22 -17.70 -10.28
N ALA A 222 14.20 -17.63 -11.13
CA ALA A 222 12.81 -17.49 -10.70
C ALA A 222 12.19 -18.79 -10.18
N TRP A 223 12.88 -19.93 -10.26
CA TRP A 223 12.32 -21.24 -9.95
C TRP A 223 13.18 -21.98 -8.92
N ARG A 224 12.52 -22.71 -8.03
CA ARG A 224 13.17 -23.58 -7.04
C ARG A 224 12.37 -24.86 -6.86
N GLU A 225 13.05 -25.94 -6.49
CA GLU A 225 12.37 -27.03 -5.80
C GLU A 225 11.85 -26.51 -4.44
N PHE A 226 10.76 -27.11 -3.93
CA PHE A 226 10.21 -26.69 -2.64
C PHE A 226 11.28 -26.69 -1.55
N ASP A 227 11.50 -25.51 -0.98
CA ASP A 227 12.43 -25.31 0.13
C ASP A 227 11.80 -25.76 1.47
N GLU A 228 12.46 -25.46 2.58
CA GLU A 228 11.95 -25.83 3.91
C GLU A 228 10.66 -25.08 4.29
N TYR A 229 10.51 -23.83 3.88
CA TYR A 229 9.31 -23.02 4.17
C TYR A 229 8.14 -23.48 3.31
N ASP A 230 8.38 -23.80 2.04
CA ASP A 230 7.36 -24.38 1.15
C ASP A 230 6.83 -25.71 1.71
N LYS A 231 7.74 -26.60 2.11
CA LYS A 231 7.38 -27.88 2.73
C LYS A 231 6.62 -27.66 4.03
N ARG A 232 7.02 -26.67 4.82
CA ARG A 232 6.29 -26.30 6.04
C ARG A 232 4.89 -25.77 5.74
N CYS A 233 4.71 -24.96 4.71
CA CYS A 233 3.39 -24.54 4.24
C CYS A 233 2.54 -25.75 3.81
N GLN A 234 3.10 -26.71 3.08
CA GLN A 234 2.39 -27.94 2.68
C GLN A 234 1.94 -28.78 3.88
N GLU A 235 2.76 -28.90 4.92
CA GLU A 235 2.38 -29.57 6.17
C GLU A 235 1.20 -28.86 6.84
N LEU A 236 1.29 -27.54 7.01
CA LEU A 236 0.26 -26.73 7.66
C LEU A 236 -1.04 -26.69 6.85
N ALA A 237 -0.96 -26.76 5.52
CA ALA A 237 -2.12 -26.79 4.63
C ALA A 237 -3.06 -27.96 4.89
N GLN A 238 -2.59 -29.04 5.55
CA GLN A 238 -3.41 -30.19 5.93
C GLN A 238 -4.46 -29.83 7.00
N THR A 239 -4.20 -28.82 7.82
CA THR A 239 -5.10 -28.38 8.91
C THR A 239 -5.59 -26.95 8.76
N ASP A 240 -4.90 -26.12 7.98
CA ASP A 240 -5.28 -24.75 7.67
C ASP A 240 -5.08 -24.45 6.19
N ALA A 241 -6.20 -24.41 5.45
CA ALA A 241 -6.21 -24.15 4.00
C ALA A 241 -5.62 -22.78 3.61
N SER A 242 -5.41 -21.85 4.56
CA SER A 242 -4.70 -20.59 4.28
C SER A 242 -3.22 -20.80 3.95
N PHE A 243 -2.63 -21.96 4.24
CA PHE A 243 -1.25 -22.29 3.88
C PHE A 243 -1.10 -23.04 2.56
N VAL A 244 -2.19 -23.25 1.80
CA VAL A 244 -2.10 -23.88 0.48
C VAL A 244 -1.24 -23.02 -0.44
N ILE A 245 -0.17 -23.59 -0.99
CA ILE A 245 0.65 -22.94 -2.00
C ILE A 245 -0.19 -22.68 -3.25
N ASP A 246 -0.15 -21.44 -3.73
CA ASP A 246 -0.87 -21.04 -4.92
C ASP A 246 -0.35 -21.77 -6.16
N THR A 247 -1.21 -22.59 -6.75
CA THR A 247 -0.86 -23.48 -7.85
C THR A 247 -0.55 -22.75 -9.15
N ARG A 248 -0.90 -21.45 -9.26
CA ARG A 248 -0.50 -20.59 -10.40
C ARG A 248 1.00 -20.42 -10.51
N PHE A 249 1.72 -20.61 -9.40
CA PHE A 249 3.17 -20.46 -9.27
C PHE A 249 3.91 -21.80 -9.21
N ILE A 250 3.25 -22.91 -9.58
CA ILE A 250 3.86 -24.24 -9.62
C ILE A 250 4.04 -24.68 -11.08
N ARG A 251 5.23 -25.17 -11.41
CA ARG A 251 5.50 -25.89 -12.68
C ARG A 251 6.06 -27.27 -12.39
N ASN A 252 5.98 -28.17 -13.38
CA ASN A 252 6.54 -29.53 -13.32
C ASN A 252 6.14 -30.35 -12.07
N ASN A 253 5.00 -30.00 -11.43
CA ASN A 253 4.46 -30.57 -10.20
C ASN A 253 5.32 -30.43 -8.92
N SER A 254 6.54 -29.92 -8.99
CA SER A 254 7.46 -29.85 -7.84
C SER A 254 8.33 -28.59 -7.77
N GLU A 255 8.21 -27.68 -8.73
CA GLU A 255 8.95 -26.42 -8.72
C GLU A 255 8.00 -25.25 -8.43
N TYR A 256 8.39 -24.42 -7.46
CA TYR A 256 7.73 -23.16 -7.15
C TYR A 256 8.47 -21.99 -7.82
N GLY A 257 7.76 -21.00 -8.30
CA GLY A 257 8.39 -19.83 -8.87
C GLY A 257 7.48 -18.91 -9.65
N GLY A 258 8.07 -18.29 -10.69
CA GLY A 258 7.41 -17.28 -11.50
C GLY A 258 8.13 -15.93 -11.40
N TYR A 259 7.91 -15.09 -12.41
CA TYR A 259 8.50 -13.76 -12.53
C TYR A 259 7.53 -12.85 -13.27
N TYR A 260 7.76 -11.55 -13.15
CA TYR A 260 7.07 -10.51 -13.87
C TYR A 260 7.92 -10.05 -15.06
N THR A 261 7.29 -9.98 -16.23
CA THR A 261 7.90 -9.35 -17.40
C THR A 261 8.08 -7.86 -17.17
N GLN A 262 9.00 -7.24 -17.91
CA GLN A 262 9.17 -5.78 -17.84
C GLN A 262 7.89 -5.03 -18.25
N GLU A 263 7.11 -5.60 -19.17
CA GLU A 263 5.83 -5.03 -19.61
C GLU A 263 4.79 -5.06 -18.49
N GLU A 264 4.61 -6.19 -17.81
CA GLU A 264 3.70 -6.32 -16.68
C GLU A 264 4.05 -5.34 -15.55
N LEU A 265 5.34 -5.22 -15.22
CA LEU A 265 5.82 -4.27 -14.21
C LEU A 265 5.59 -2.82 -14.65
N SER A 266 5.85 -2.48 -15.91
CA SER A 266 5.60 -1.13 -16.44
C SER A 266 4.12 -0.76 -16.37
N GLN A 267 3.22 -1.71 -16.69
CA GLN A 267 1.78 -1.52 -16.58
C GLN A 267 1.34 -1.38 -15.11
N LEU A 268 1.93 -2.16 -14.19
CA LEU A 268 1.66 -2.05 -12.76
C LEU A 268 2.11 -0.71 -12.19
N VAL A 269 3.28 -0.23 -12.60
CA VAL A 269 3.81 1.11 -12.26
C VAL A 269 2.86 2.21 -12.73
N ALA A 270 2.38 2.16 -13.97
CA ALA A 270 1.42 3.13 -14.48
C ALA A 270 0.11 3.10 -13.67
N TYR A 271 -0.42 1.90 -13.41
CA TYR A 271 -1.61 1.69 -12.58
C TYR A 271 -1.46 2.29 -11.17
N ALA A 272 -0.31 2.05 -10.55
CA ALA A 272 0.06 2.58 -9.24
C ALA A 272 0.14 4.11 -9.26
N SER A 273 0.78 4.71 -10.27
CA SER A 273 0.93 6.15 -10.39
C SER A 273 -0.41 6.88 -10.49
N GLU A 274 -1.42 6.34 -11.17
CA GLU A 274 -2.76 6.92 -11.22
C GLU A 274 -3.46 6.94 -9.86
N ARG A 275 -3.07 6.02 -8.98
CA ARG A 275 -3.49 5.94 -7.57
C ARG A 275 -2.49 6.63 -6.64
N GLY A 276 -1.52 7.30 -7.25
CA GLY A 276 -0.40 7.96 -6.62
C GLY A 276 0.34 7.07 -5.61
N ILE A 277 0.58 5.83 -5.99
CA ILE A 277 1.58 4.97 -5.38
C ILE A 277 2.82 5.04 -6.26
N GLU A 278 3.94 5.44 -5.68
CA GLU A 278 5.25 5.29 -6.32
C GLU A 278 5.80 3.90 -5.99
N ILE A 279 6.03 3.08 -7.02
CA ILE A 279 6.65 1.77 -6.85
C ILE A 279 8.17 1.92 -6.85
N ILE A 280 8.81 1.47 -5.77
CA ILE A 280 10.26 1.48 -5.58
C ILE A 280 10.75 0.04 -5.74
N PRO A 281 11.57 -0.28 -6.76
CA PRO A 281 12.14 -1.60 -6.88
C PRO A 281 13.24 -1.82 -5.84
N GLU A 282 13.35 -3.04 -5.37
CA GLU A 282 14.50 -3.52 -4.62
C GLU A 282 15.20 -4.65 -5.37
N ILE A 283 16.50 -4.49 -5.58
CA ILE A 283 17.41 -5.54 -6.02
C ILE A 283 18.46 -5.72 -4.93
N ASP A 284 18.29 -6.76 -4.13
CA ASP A 284 19.14 -6.99 -2.97
C ASP A 284 20.57 -7.35 -3.39
N MET A 285 21.56 -6.70 -2.78
CA MET A 285 22.98 -6.96 -2.99
C MET A 285 23.84 -6.41 -1.85
N PRO A 286 24.98 -7.04 -1.52
CA PRO A 286 25.53 -8.25 -2.10
C PRO A 286 25.03 -9.54 -1.44
N GLY A 287 24.25 -9.45 -0.36
CA GLY A 287 23.53 -10.58 0.26
C GLY A 287 22.35 -11.03 -0.60
N HIS A 288 21.60 -12.02 -0.10
CA HIS A 288 20.32 -12.47 -0.69
C HIS A 288 20.34 -12.71 -2.21
N PHE A 289 21.47 -13.21 -2.73
CA PHE A 289 21.70 -13.31 -4.18
C PHE A 289 21.69 -14.75 -4.71
N SER A 290 21.30 -15.74 -3.91
CA SER A 290 21.43 -17.15 -4.28
C SER A 290 20.65 -17.53 -5.54
N ALA A 291 19.50 -16.92 -5.80
CA ALA A 291 18.73 -17.15 -7.03
C ALA A 291 19.54 -16.79 -8.28
N ALA A 292 20.23 -15.65 -8.26
CA ALA A 292 21.09 -15.22 -9.35
C ALA A 292 22.39 -16.04 -9.41
N ILE A 293 22.99 -16.41 -8.27
CA ILE A 293 24.18 -17.27 -8.23
C ILE A 293 23.86 -18.67 -8.78
N ARG A 294 22.67 -19.23 -8.54
CA ARG A 294 22.27 -20.50 -9.18
C ARG A 294 22.25 -20.42 -10.70
N ALA A 295 21.85 -19.28 -11.26
CA ALA A 295 21.87 -19.02 -12.70
C ALA A 295 23.29 -18.71 -13.22
N PHE A 296 24.10 -18.00 -12.44
CA PHE A 296 25.46 -17.58 -12.77
C PHE A 296 26.41 -17.89 -11.62
N PRO A 297 26.89 -19.15 -11.50
CA PRO A 297 27.65 -19.58 -10.32
C PRO A 297 28.92 -18.77 -10.09
N SER A 298 29.55 -18.27 -11.15
CA SER A 298 30.75 -17.42 -11.09
C SER A 298 30.56 -16.11 -10.32
N LEU A 299 29.33 -15.70 -10.00
CA LEU A 299 29.05 -14.51 -9.19
C LEU A 299 29.50 -14.66 -7.73
N SER A 300 29.56 -15.87 -7.17
CA SER A 300 30.06 -16.08 -5.80
C SER A 300 31.57 -16.37 -5.78
N CYS A 301 32.19 -16.29 -4.60
CA CYS A 301 33.61 -16.60 -4.45
C CYS A 301 33.88 -18.11 -4.51
N THR A 302 32.86 -18.93 -4.26
CA THR A 302 32.91 -20.40 -4.29
C THR A 302 32.52 -20.99 -5.64
N ASN A 303 32.01 -20.16 -6.57
CA ASN A 303 31.43 -20.58 -7.85
C ASN A 303 30.19 -21.48 -7.70
N GLU A 304 29.45 -21.32 -6.60
CA GLU A 304 28.19 -21.98 -6.32
C GLU A 304 27.33 -21.14 -5.37
N ALA A 305 26.02 -21.38 -5.38
CA ALA A 305 25.13 -20.89 -4.32
C ALA A 305 25.30 -21.79 -3.10
N GLY A 306 25.20 -21.23 -1.90
CA GLY A 306 25.39 -21.98 -0.67
C GLY A 306 25.05 -21.13 0.54
N TRP A 307 25.29 -21.70 1.73
CA TRP A 307 24.94 -21.09 3.01
C TRP A 307 26.14 -21.06 3.94
N GLY A 308 26.32 -19.93 4.62
CA GLY A 308 27.21 -19.78 5.75
C GLY A 308 26.55 -20.28 7.03
N THR A 309 26.85 -19.60 8.14
CA THR A 309 26.27 -20.01 9.44
C THR A 309 24.81 -19.63 9.54
N GLU A 310 24.46 -18.41 9.09
CA GLU A 310 23.12 -17.85 9.22
C GLU A 310 22.55 -17.44 7.86
N PHE A 311 23.38 -16.90 6.97
CA PHE A 311 22.94 -16.34 5.69
C PHE A 311 23.60 -16.99 4.50
N SER A 312 23.00 -16.78 3.34
CA SER A 312 23.51 -17.31 2.08
C SER A 312 24.85 -16.69 1.68
N TYR A 313 25.58 -17.40 0.82
CA TYR A 313 26.83 -16.89 0.26
C TYR A 313 26.56 -15.65 -0.58
N PRO A 314 27.20 -14.50 -0.27
CA PRO A 314 26.97 -13.28 -1.03
C PRO A 314 27.74 -13.30 -2.35
N ILE A 315 27.44 -12.29 -3.17
CA ILE A 315 28.20 -11.99 -4.37
C ILE A 315 29.69 -11.79 -4.02
N CYS A 316 30.57 -12.25 -4.91
CA CYS A 316 32.00 -11.99 -4.83
C CYS A 316 32.31 -10.57 -5.30
N VAL A 317 32.34 -9.63 -4.34
CA VAL A 317 32.55 -8.21 -4.60
C VAL A 317 33.99 -7.87 -5.02
N GLY A 318 34.94 -8.80 -4.87
CA GLY A 318 36.32 -8.64 -5.34
C GLY A 318 36.51 -8.76 -6.86
N LYS A 319 35.53 -9.27 -7.60
CA LYS A 319 35.63 -9.50 -9.06
C LYS A 319 35.13 -8.27 -9.85
N PRO A 320 35.90 -7.70 -10.78
CA PRO A 320 35.44 -6.56 -11.59
C PRO A 320 34.18 -6.87 -12.42
N GLU A 321 34.04 -8.10 -12.90
CA GLU A 321 32.93 -8.55 -13.75
C GLU A 321 31.58 -8.49 -13.00
N THR A 322 31.61 -8.69 -11.67
CA THR A 322 30.45 -8.52 -10.79
C THR A 322 29.82 -7.15 -10.94
N TYR A 323 30.64 -6.09 -10.96
CA TYR A 323 30.13 -4.72 -11.05
C TYR A 323 29.50 -4.45 -12.40
N GLU A 324 30.08 -4.95 -13.50
CA GLU A 324 29.48 -4.79 -14.82
C GLU A 324 28.12 -5.51 -14.89
N PHE A 325 28.05 -6.75 -14.37
CA PHE A 325 26.81 -7.52 -14.31
C PHE A 325 25.69 -6.77 -13.57
N LEU A 326 25.99 -6.26 -12.37
CA LEU A 326 25.01 -5.52 -11.57
C LEU A 326 24.61 -4.19 -12.20
N LYS A 327 25.55 -3.45 -12.79
CA LYS A 327 25.27 -2.20 -13.50
C LYS A 327 24.31 -2.40 -14.67
N ASN A 328 24.49 -3.50 -15.41
CA ASN A 328 23.61 -3.87 -16.51
C ASN A 328 22.20 -4.22 -16.03
N ILE A 329 22.07 -4.93 -14.90
CA ILE A 329 20.78 -5.19 -14.26
C ILE A 329 20.11 -3.88 -13.86
N LEU A 330 20.83 -3.00 -13.16
CA LEU A 330 20.31 -1.73 -12.67
C LEU A 330 19.85 -0.82 -13.82
N ASP A 331 20.55 -0.82 -14.97
CA ASP A 331 20.10 -0.07 -16.15
C ASP A 331 18.71 -0.52 -16.63
N GLU A 332 18.45 -1.83 -16.67
CA GLU A 332 17.13 -2.36 -17.04
C GLU A 332 16.08 -2.06 -15.97
N VAL A 333 16.40 -2.23 -14.70
CA VAL A 333 15.51 -1.92 -13.56
C VAL A 333 15.08 -0.45 -13.61
N LEU A 334 16.05 0.47 -13.71
CA LEU A 334 15.77 1.91 -13.74
C LEU A 334 15.01 2.37 -14.99
N SER A 335 14.98 1.56 -16.05
CA SER A 335 14.18 1.81 -17.25
C SER A 335 12.70 1.46 -17.08
N VAL A 336 12.38 0.49 -16.21
CA VAL A 336 11.01 0.06 -15.91
C VAL A 336 10.40 0.91 -14.80
N PHE A 337 11.19 1.26 -13.79
CA PHE A 337 10.72 1.99 -12.62
C PHE A 337 11.12 3.48 -12.71
N PRO A 338 10.15 4.40 -12.89
CA PRO A 338 10.42 5.83 -12.99
C PRO A 338 10.72 6.48 -11.63
N SER A 339 10.56 5.74 -10.53
CA SER A 339 10.79 6.21 -9.16
C SER A 339 12.11 6.96 -9.02
N GLU A 340 12.12 7.97 -8.16
CA GLU A 340 13.37 8.63 -7.79
C GLU A 340 14.28 7.72 -6.97
N TYR A 341 13.76 6.63 -6.41
CA TYR A 341 14.45 5.74 -5.48
C TYR A 341 14.63 4.34 -6.07
N ILE A 342 15.70 3.68 -5.65
CA ILE A 342 15.87 2.23 -5.75
C ILE A 342 16.45 1.74 -4.41
N HIS A 343 15.99 0.59 -3.96
CA HIS A 343 16.57 -0.10 -2.81
C HIS A 343 17.59 -1.11 -3.31
N ILE A 344 18.78 -1.13 -2.70
CA ILE A 344 19.85 -2.09 -3.05
C ILE A 344 20.07 -3.15 -1.96
N GLY A 345 19.17 -3.23 -0.99
CA GLY A 345 19.22 -4.19 0.12
C GLY A 345 20.40 -3.93 1.05
N ALA A 346 21.38 -4.83 1.00
CA ALA A 346 22.65 -4.81 1.74
C ALA A 346 22.57 -5.23 3.22
N ASP A 347 21.50 -5.95 3.58
CA ASP A 347 21.31 -6.65 4.83
C ASP A 347 21.99 -8.02 4.86
N GLU A 348 22.17 -8.56 6.07
CA GLU A 348 22.41 -9.99 6.32
C GLU A 348 23.58 -10.62 5.51
N VAL A 349 24.63 -9.84 5.24
CA VAL A 349 25.75 -10.29 4.40
C VAL A 349 26.74 -11.20 5.15
N GLU A 350 26.80 -12.48 4.76
CA GLU A 350 27.79 -13.48 5.21
C GLU A 350 29.18 -13.24 4.61
N LYS A 351 30.09 -12.67 5.39
CA LYS A 351 31.41 -12.19 4.91
C LYS A 351 32.49 -13.26 4.91
N ASP A 352 32.25 -14.45 5.47
CA ASP A 352 33.30 -15.44 5.69
C ASP A 352 34.01 -15.89 4.41
N ASN A 353 33.26 -16.02 3.30
CA ASN A 353 33.83 -16.37 2.01
C ASN A 353 34.79 -15.31 1.44
N TRP A 354 34.63 -14.03 1.84
CA TRP A 354 35.51 -12.97 1.38
C TRP A 354 36.88 -13.00 2.07
N LYS A 355 36.96 -13.57 3.28
CA LYS A 355 38.22 -13.71 4.05
C LYS A 355 39.23 -14.61 3.34
N SER A 356 38.75 -15.68 2.69
CA SER A 356 39.58 -16.64 1.97
C SER A 356 39.66 -16.37 0.46
N CYS A 357 38.80 -15.50 -0.08
CA CYS A 357 38.76 -15.19 -1.51
C CYS A 357 39.96 -14.33 -1.95
N PRO A 358 40.80 -14.81 -2.89
CA PRO A 358 41.97 -14.06 -3.34
C PRO A 358 41.61 -12.72 -4.01
N TYR A 359 40.48 -12.65 -4.72
CA TYR A 359 40.00 -11.41 -5.34
C TYR A 359 39.55 -10.37 -4.31
N CYS A 360 38.79 -10.78 -3.28
CA CYS A 360 38.34 -9.88 -2.22
C CYS A 360 39.53 -9.37 -1.41
N GLN A 361 40.45 -10.27 -1.03
CA GLN A 361 41.66 -9.89 -0.30
C GLN A 361 42.59 -8.98 -1.12
N GLN A 362 42.65 -9.17 -2.44
CA GLN A 362 43.37 -8.27 -3.33
C GLN A 362 42.72 -6.89 -3.37
N MET A 363 41.39 -6.81 -3.49
CA MET A 363 40.67 -5.54 -3.48
C MET A 363 40.83 -4.77 -2.16
N ILE A 364 40.80 -5.46 -1.03
CA ILE A 364 41.08 -4.88 0.30
C ILE A 364 42.47 -4.20 0.30
N ARG A 365 43.51 -4.88 -0.20
CA ARG A 365 44.86 -4.32 -0.31
C ARG A 365 44.92 -3.13 -1.27
N ASP A 366 44.36 -3.27 -2.47
CA ASP A 366 44.45 -2.26 -3.53
C ASP A 366 43.71 -0.97 -3.18
N LYS A 367 42.63 -1.08 -2.41
CA LYS A 367 41.81 0.05 -1.97
C LYS A 367 42.16 0.56 -0.56
N GLY A 368 43.11 -0.08 0.12
CA GLY A 368 43.53 0.29 1.47
C GLY A 368 42.42 0.13 2.51
N LEU A 369 41.57 -0.88 2.34
CA LEU A 369 40.47 -1.19 3.27
C LEU A 369 41.01 -2.02 4.43
N MET A 370 40.37 -1.92 5.60
CA MET A 370 40.80 -2.62 6.81
C MET A 370 40.38 -4.10 6.83
N ASN A 371 39.18 -4.41 6.33
CA ASN A 371 38.56 -5.73 6.44
C ASN A 371 37.34 -5.87 5.50
N GLU A 372 36.64 -6.99 5.61
CA GLU A 372 35.46 -7.34 4.82
C GLU A 372 34.25 -6.42 5.07
N THR A 373 34.13 -5.81 6.25
CA THR A 373 33.08 -4.81 6.52
C THR A 373 33.32 -3.54 5.71
N GLU A 374 34.56 -3.06 5.67
CA GLU A 374 34.90 -1.93 4.79
C GLU A 374 34.82 -2.31 3.30
N LEU A 375 35.06 -3.58 2.95
CA LEU A 375 34.83 -4.08 1.60
C LEU A 375 33.34 -4.04 1.20
N GLN A 376 32.41 -4.42 2.10
CA GLN A 376 30.98 -4.24 1.88
C GLN A 376 30.64 -2.75 1.70
N ASN A 377 31.14 -1.89 2.60
CA ASN A 377 30.89 -0.45 2.51
C ASN A 377 31.40 0.15 1.19
N TYR A 378 32.59 -0.27 0.73
CA TYR A 378 33.11 0.10 -0.58
C TYR A 378 32.23 -0.40 -1.72
N PHE A 379 31.77 -1.65 -1.68
CA PHE A 379 30.85 -2.18 -2.69
C PHE A 379 29.55 -1.37 -2.77
N VAL A 380 28.92 -1.10 -1.62
CA VAL A 380 27.69 -0.29 -1.53
C VAL A 380 27.93 1.12 -2.06
N GLU A 381 29.08 1.75 -1.74
CA GLU A 381 29.49 3.04 -2.29
C GLU A 381 29.55 2.99 -3.83
N GLN A 382 30.22 1.99 -4.41
CA GLN A 382 30.35 1.87 -5.87
C GLN A 382 29.00 1.67 -6.58
N MET A 383 28.11 0.86 -6.02
CA MET A 383 26.77 0.66 -6.58
C MET A 383 25.90 1.90 -6.41
N SER A 384 25.99 2.55 -5.25
CA SER A 384 25.29 3.80 -4.97
C SER A 384 25.72 4.93 -5.91
N ASP A 385 27.02 5.13 -6.10
CA ASP A 385 27.57 6.12 -7.04
C ASP A 385 27.10 5.87 -8.47
N TYR A 386 27.06 4.61 -8.90
CA TYR A 386 26.55 4.26 -10.22
C TYR A 386 25.09 4.68 -10.37
N VAL A 387 24.24 4.35 -9.41
CA VAL A 387 22.82 4.71 -9.44
C VAL A 387 22.62 6.22 -9.37
N LYS A 388 23.37 6.92 -8.52
CA LYS A 388 23.36 8.40 -8.45
C LYS A 388 23.77 9.04 -9.77
N SER A 389 24.72 8.44 -10.50
CA SER A 389 25.10 8.91 -11.84
C SER A 389 23.95 8.82 -12.87
N LYS A 390 22.92 8.02 -12.60
CA LYS A 390 21.68 7.89 -13.38
C LYS A 390 20.57 8.83 -12.89
N GLY A 391 20.87 9.72 -11.93
CA GLY A 391 19.92 10.70 -11.40
C GLY A 391 18.92 10.13 -10.40
N ARG A 392 19.26 9.00 -9.75
CA ARG A 392 18.40 8.33 -8.76
C ARG A 392 19.00 8.44 -7.36
N LYS A 393 18.14 8.32 -6.35
CA LYS A 393 18.46 8.21 -4.93
C LYS A 393 18.52 6.74 -4.54
N VAL A 394 19.37 6.42 -3.58
CA VAL A 394 19.65 5.04 -3.20
C VAL A 394 19.20 4.81 -1.77
N MET A 395 18.46 3.72 -1.58
CA MET A 395 18.03 3.21 -0.29
C MET A 395 18.76 1.92 0.03
N ALA A 396 18.97 1.67 1.32
CA ALA A 396 19.53 0.42 1.82
C ALA A 396 18.96 0.13 3.21
N TRP A 397 18.97 -1.14 3.61
CA TRP A 397 18.71 -1.53 5.00
C TRP A 397 19.76 -0.93 5.92
N ASP A 398 19.42 -0.77 7.21
CA ASP A 398 20.30 -0.10 8.16
C ASP A 398 21.62 -0.85 8.40
N ASP A 399 21.71 -2.13 8.06
CA ASP A 399 22.96 -2.91 7.99
C ASP A 399 24.05 -2.23 7.16
N ALA A 400 23.68 -1.46 6.13
CA ALA A 400 24.61 -0.70 5.31
C ALA A 400 25.22 0.53 6.04
N PHE A 401 24.68 0.93 7.19
CA PHE A 401 25.19 2.07 7.94
C PHE A 401 26.49 1.70 8.66
N TYR A 402 27.61 2.18 8.14
CA TYR A 402 28.92 2.05 8.77
C TYR A 402 29.36 3.37 9.42
N LYS A 403 29.25 3.45 10.75
CA LYS A 403 29.48 4.68 11.54
C LYS A 403 30.79 5.42 11.25
N ASN A 404 31.88 4.71 10.95
CA ASN A 404 33.18 5.34 10.70
C ASN A 404 33.28 5.97 9.30
N ARG A 405 32.43 5.54 8.36
CA ARG A 405 32.39 6.05 6.98
C ARG A 405 30.95 5.90 6.43
N PRO A 406 29.99 6.66 6.98
CA PRO A 406 28.61 6.53 6.58
C PRO A 406 28.43 7.02 5.14
N LEU A 407 27.60 6.33 4.38
CA LEU A 407 27.29 6.68 3.00
C LEU A 407 26.08 7.60 2.93
N ASP A 408 26.03 8.46 1.92
CA ASP A 408 24.87 9.31 1.62
C ASP A 408 23.74 8.45 1.00
N LEU A 409 22.98 7.79 1.87
CA LEU A 409 21.86 6.90 1.53
C LEU A 409 20.61 7.32 2.32
N LEU A 410 19.44 6.90 1.83
CA LEU A 410 18.23 6.83 2.65
C LEU A 410 18.18 5.46 3.33
N TYR A 411 18.43 5.43 4.64
CA TYR A 411 18.47 4.16 5.39
C TYR A 411 17.07 3.72 5.79
N THR A 412 16.79 2.43 5.74
CA THR A 412 15.57 1.82 6.26
C THR A 412 15.89 0.96 7.49
N TYR A 413 15.46 1.40 8.67
CA TYR A 413 15.75 0.72 9.93
C TYR A 413 14.76 -0.39 10.24
N TRP A 414 15.27 -1.57 10.62
CA TRP A 414 14.43 -2.71 10.99
C TRP A 414 14.84 -3.47 12.26
N ARG A 415 16.11 -3.40 12.69
CA ARG A 415 16.67 -4.30 13.72
C ARG A 415 16.42 -3.82 15.14
N ASP A 416 15.28 -4.18 15.72
CA ASP A 416 14.87 -3.77 17.09
C ASP A 416 15.94 -3.97 18.18
N TRP A 417 16.77 -5.00 18.04
CA TRP A 417 17.85 -5.28 19.00
C TRP A 417 19.02 -4.28 18.90
N GLU A 418 19.13 -3.53 17.81
CA GLU A 418 20.06 -2.42 17.59
C GLU A 418 19.36 -1.06 17.80
N SER A 419 18.66 -0.90 18.93
CA SER A 419 17.80 0.27 19.20
C SER A 419 18.50 1.64 19.18
N GLN A 420 19.83 1.67 19.27
CA GLN A 420 20.65 2.88 19.18
C GLN A 420 20.90 3.32 17.72
N GLN A 421 20.79 2.40 16.75
CA GLN A 421 21.15 2.67 15.36
C GLN A 421 20.32 3.76 14.67
N PRO A 422 18.99 3.87 14.89
CA PRO A 422 18.21 4.99 14.38
C PRO A 422 18.74 6.35 14.84
N ALA A 423 19.17 6.43 16.10
CA ALA A 423 19.76 7.65 16.65
C ALA A 423 21.13 7.92 16.02
N ASP A 424 21.99 6.90 15.89
CA ASP A 424 23.31 7.05 15.25
C ASP A 424 23.20 7.52 13.79
N ILE A 425 22.27 6.97 13.00
CA ILE A 425 21.99 7.39 11.62
C ILE A 425 21.52 8.85 11.59
N THR A 426 20.48 9.17 12.36
CA THR A 426 19.83 10.48 12.29
C THR A 426 20.69 11.60 12.89
N GLN A 427 21.45 11.33 13.95
CA GLN A 427 22.41 12.28 14.54
C GLN A 427 23.61 12.54 13.62
N SER A 428 23.96 11.58 12.77
CA SER A 428 24.97 11.76 11.71
C SER A 428 24.44 12.57 10.52
N GLY A 429 23.17 13.01 10.56
CA GLY A 429 22.55 13.86 9.54
C GLY A 429 21.97 13.11 8.35
N HIS A 430 21.91 11.78 8.39
CA HIS A 430 21.34 10.97 7.32
C HIS A 430 19.82 10.79 7.49
N PRO A 431 19.06 10.79 6.39
CA PRO A 431 17.63 10.57 6.45
C PRO A 431 17.31 9.10 6.74
N LEU A 432 16.19 8.87 7.43
CA LEU A 432 15.76 7.55 7.88
C LEU A 432 14.29 7.26 7.52
N ILE A 433 14.02 6.07 7.01
CA ILE A 433 12.70 5.43 7.04
C ILE A 433 12.65 4.50 8.25
N PHE A 434 11.64 4.68 9.09
CA PHE A 434 11.51 3.88 10.31
C PHE A 434 10.54 2.70 10.10
N MET A 435 11.00 1.47 10.40
CA MET A 435 10.28 0.22 10.18
C MET A 435 10.73 -0.86 11.18
N GLU A 436 10.58 -0.61 12.49
CA GLU A 436 10.99 -1.58 13.52
C GLU A 436 10.32 -2.96 13.31
N TRP A 437 11.08 -4.04 13.52
CA TRP A 437 10.65 -5.42 13.34
C TRP A 437 9.38 -5.74 14.13
N GLY A 438 9.38 -5.48 15.44
CA GLY A 438 8.37 -5.99 16.36
C GLY A 438 6.95 -5.46 16.16
N ARG A 439 6.78 -4.32 15.48
CA ARG A 439 5.45 -3.72 15.23
C ARG A 439 5.14 -3.51 13.76
N PHE A 440 6.13 -3.20 12.92
CA PHE A 440 5.90 -2.83 11.53
C PHE A 440 6.04 -4.02 10.58
N TYR A 441 6.54 -5.17 11.03
CA TYR A 441 6.50 -6.42 10.25
C TYR A 441 5.14 -7.08 10.40
N LEU A 442 4.30 -6.88 9.39
CA LEU A 442 2.96 -7.47 9.34
C LEU A 442 3.00 -8.97 9.00
N SER A 443 4.17 -9.49 8.60
CA SER A 443 4.40 -10.93 8.40
C SER A 443 4.37 -11.76 9.69
N GLY A 444 4.53 -11.12 10.85
CA GLY A 444 4.36 -11.78 12.16
C GLY A 444 2.93 -12.25 12.41
N ASN A 445 2.74 -13.03 13.48
CA ASN A 445 1.40 -13.54 13.85
C ASN A 445 0.43 -12.40 14.16
N SER A 446 -0.58 -12.24 13.30
CA SER A 446 -1.63 -11.22 13.46
C SER A 446 -2.53 -11.53 14.66
N SER A 447 -2.65 -10.57 15.58
CA SER A 447 -3.47 -10.65 16.79
C SER A 447 -4.07 -9.28 17.15
N ASP A 448 -4.99 -9.23 18.11
CA ASP A 448 -5.57 -7.95 18.55
C ASP A 448 -4.52 -7.13 19.32
N GLU A 449 -3.61 -7.81 20.04
CA GLU A 449 -2.48 -7.20 20.76
C GLU A 449 -1.46 -6.59 19.80
N SER A 450 -1.06 -7.30 18.75
CA SER A 450 -0.11 -6.77 17.75
C SER A 450 -0.72 -5.60 16.97
N LEU A 451 -2.00 -5.68 16.59
CA LEU A 451 -2.73 -4.58 15.95
C LEU A 451 -2.75 -3.33 16.84
N LYS A 452 -3.05 -3.50 18.12
CA LYS A 452 -3.07 -2.39 19.09
C LYS A 452 -1.68 -1.85 19.34
N SER A 453 -0.67 -2.70 19.47
CA SER A 453 0.73 -2.32 19.67
C SER A 453 1.23 -1.45 18.51
N LEU A 454 0.98 -1.86 17.26
CA LEU A 454 1.25 -1.05 16.07
C LEU A 454 0.51 0.29 16.12
N TYR A 455 -0.79 0.27 16.44
CA TYR A 455 -1.60 1.48 16.51
C TYR A 455 -1.12 2.46 17.58
N GLU A 456 -0.57 1.99 18.70
CA GLU A 456 -0.12 2.81 19.82
C GLU A 456 1.37 3.18 19.76
N PHE A 457 2.07 2.84 18.66
CA PHE A 457 3.50 3.08 18.52
C PHE A 457 3.93 4.51 18.85
N THR A 458 5.02 4.63 19.62
CA THR A 458 5.78 5.85 19.89
C THR A 458 7.28 5.51 19.89
N PHE A 459 8.15 6.50 19.60
CA PHE A 459 9.60 6.28 19.63
C PHE A 459 10.13 6.02 21.04
N GLU A 460 9.75 6.85 22.01
CA GLU A 460 10.21 6.74 23.39
C GLU A 460 9.33 5.77 24.20
N PRO A 461 9.90 5.02 25.16
CA PRO A 461 11.32 5.01 25.58
C PRO A 461 12.22 4.05 24.77
N GLN A 462 11.71 3.34 23.77
CA GLN A 462 12.44 2.24 23.11
C GLN A 462 13.57 2.71 22.20
N PHE A 463 13.41 3.87 21.55
CA PHE A 463 14.36 4.43 20.59
C PHE A 463 14.78 5.85 21.00
N PRO A 464 15.58 5.98 22.07
CA PRO A 464 15.96 7.27 22.58
C PRO A 464 16.91 8.02 21.65
N GLY A 465 16.76 9.34 21.58
CA GLY A 465 17.73 10.21 20.90
C GLY A 465 17.62 10.27 19.37
N ILE A 466 16.57 9.70 18.78
CA ILE A 466 16.24 9.87 17.36
C ILE A 466 16.00 11.36 17.05
N VAL A 467 16.65 11.86 16.01
CA VAL A 467 16.37 13.20 15.47
C VAL A 467 15.16 13.10 14.53
N GLN A 468 13.95 13.32 15.07
CA GLN A 468 12.68 13.11 14.33
C GLN A 468 12.53 13.91 13.03
N SER A 469 13.25 15.03 12.87
CA SER A 469 13.27 15.79 11.61
C SER A 469 14.01 15.07 10.48
N GLN A 470 14.87 14.10 10.79
CA GLN A 470 15.55 13.24 9.82
C GLN A 470 14.73 11.99 9.45
N VAL A 471 13.72 11.65 10.25
CA VAL A 471 12.78 10.59 9.92
C VAL A 471 11.82 11.08 8.83
N GLN A 472 11.96 10.57 7.62
CA GLN A 472 11.15 10.97 6.46
C GLN A 472 9.73 10.41 6.53
N GLY A 473 9.56 9.32 7.30
CA GLY A 473 8.29 8.71 7.61
C GLY A 473 8.46 7.24 7.99
N PHE A 474 7.39 6.46 7.77
CA PHE A 474 7.30 5.08 8.24
C PHE A 474 7.04 4.11 7.09
N GLN A 475 7.46 2.87 7.27
CA GLN A 475 7.17 1.78 6.35
C GLN A 475 6.64 0.57 7.12
N ALA A 476 5.63 -0.13 6.57
CA ALA A 476 5.23 -1.45 7.04
C ALA A 476 5.81 -2.52 6.12
N CYS A 477 6.18 -3.67 6.66
CA CYS A 477 6.86 -4.74 5.94
C CYS A 477 6.07 -6.05 5.93
N VAL A 478 6.03 -6.72 4.78
CA VAL A 478 5.45 -8.06 4.63
C VAL A 478 6.45 -8.98 3.93
N TRP A 479 7.21 -9.74 4.72
CA TRP A 479 7.97 -10.90 4.25
C TRP A 479 7.06 -12.12 4.09
N THR A 480 7.35 -12.98 3.12
CA THR A 480 6.39 -13.99 2.65
C THR A 480 6.87 -15.43 2.75
N GLU A 481 7.87 -15.76 3.56
CA GLU A 481 8.34 -17.13 3.81
C GLU A 481 7.15 -18.06 4.13
N MET A 482 6.23 -17.59 4.98
CA MET A 482 5.06 -18.35 5.45
C MET A 482 3.72 -17.78 4.95
N ILE A 483 3.73 -16.99 3.86
CA ILE A 483 2.55 -16.34 3.28
C ILE A 483 2.36 -16.78 1.82
N PRO A 484 1.87 -18.01 1.58
CA PRO A 484 1.97 -18.63 0.26
C PRO A 484 0.85 -18.25 -0.72
N ASN A 485 -0.12 -17.42 -0.30
CA ASN A 485 -1.26 -17.01 -1.13
C ASN A 485 -1.94 -15.72 -0.65
N GLU A 486 -2.87 -15.22 -1.47
CA GLU A 486 -3.67 -14.01 -1.25
C GLU A 486 -4.51 -14.03 0.03
N ARG A 487 -4.96 -15.20 0.49
CA ARG A 487 -5.73 -15.35 1.74
C ARG A 487 -4.85 -15.13 2.95
N LYS A 488 -3.69 -15.79 2.99
CA LYS A 488 -2.73 -15.63 4.08
C LYS A 488 -2.23 -14.19 4.14
N PHE A 489 -1.89 -13.61 3.00
CA PHE A 489 -1.49 -12.20 2.92
C PHE A 489 -2.54 -11.30 3.55
N GLY A 490 -3.81 -11.46 3.17
CA GLY A 490 -4.89 -10.68 3.75
C GLY A 490 -5.02 -10.83 5.26
N GLN A 491 -4.90 -12.05 5.80
CA GLN A 491 -4.97 -12.30 7.25
C GLN A 491 -3.87 -11.60 8.06
N HIS A 492 -2.70 -11.43 7.46
CA HIS A 492 -1.56 -10.74 8.05
C HIS A 492 -1.70 -9.22 7.91
N VAL A 493 -1.99 -8.76 6.69
CA VAL A 493 -1.93 -7.34 6.32
C VAL A 493 -3.17 -6.57 6.75
N PHE A 494 -4.35 -7.17 6.75
CA PHE A 494 -5.60 -6.48 7.08
C PHE A 494 -6.21 -7.07 8.36
N PRO A 495 -6.49 -6.24 9.40
CA PRO A 495 -6.58 -4.78 9.38
C PRO A 495 -5.31 -3.99 9.80
N ALA A 496 -4.13 -4.61 9.85
CA ALA A 496 -2.91 -3.94 10.30
C ALA A 496 -2.51 -2.74 9.40
N CYS A 497 -2.75 -2.83 8.10
CA CYS A 497 -2.56 -1.74 7.15
C CYS A 497 -3.41 -0.50 7.48
N GLN A 498 -4.64 -0.69 7.97
CA GLN A 498 -5.51 0.40 8.43
C GLN A 498 -4.92 1.09 9.66
N ALA A 499 -4.44 0.31 10.64
CA ALA A 499 -3.77 0.87 11.81
C ALA A 499 -2.50 1.62 11.42
N PHE A 500 -1.64 0.99 10.61
CA PHE A 500 -0.43 1.60 10.08
C PHE A 500 -0.71 2.90 9.31
N SER A 501 -1.79 2.95 8.53
CA SER A 501 -2.13 4.17 7.78
C SER A 501 -2.37 5.38 8.69
N GLU A 502 -2.97 5.20 9.88
CA GLU A 502 -3.13 6.30 10.83
C GLU A 502 -1.80 6.71 11.49
N VAL A 503 -0.90 5.75 11.73
CA VAL A 503 0.47 6.04 12.20
C VAL A 503 1.23 6.84 11.14
N ALA A 504 1.26 6.36 9.90
CA ALA A 504 2.01 6.97 8.81
C ALA A 504 1.42 8.31 8.36
N TRP A 505 0.10 8.50 8.45
CA TRP A 505 -0.56 9.79 8.18
C TRP A 505 -0.28 10.83 9.26
N GLY A 506 0.05 10.41 10.49
CA GLY A 506 0.16 11.31 11.65
C GLY A 506 -1.21 11.71 12.21
N SER A 507 -2.20 10.82 12.12
CA SER A 507 -3.53 11.06 12.66
C SER A 507 -3.53 11.28 14.17
N LYS A 508 -4.50 12.04 14.69
CA LYS A 508 -4.82 12.01 16.11
C LYS A 508 -5.45 10.66 16.47
N ARG A 509 -4.60 9.72 16.89
CA ARG A 509 -4.95 8.33 17.16
C ARG A 509 -5.83 8.19 18.41
N ASP A 510 -6.89 7.39 18.30
CA ASP A 510 -7.85 7.00 19.35
C ASP A 510 -8.31 5.56 19.04
N TRP A 511 -7.91 4.62 19.90
CA TRP A 511 -8.18 3.19 19.70
C TRP A 511 -9.68 2.86 19.72
N SER A 512 -10.46 3.53 20.56
CA SER A 512 -11.91 3.30 20.65
C SER A 512 -12.61 3.73 19.37
N ARG A 513 -12.23 4.90 18.83
CA ARG A 513 -12.71 5.36 17.52
C ARG A 513 -12.28 4.41 16.40
N PHE A 514 -11.00 4.04 16.36
CA PHE A 514 -10.47 3.14 15.32
C PHE A 514 -11.23 1.82 15.27
N THR A 515 -11.37 1.15 16.41
CA THR A 515 -12.09 -0.13 16.52
C THR A 515 -13.58 0.00 16.20
N LYS A 516 -14.22 1.11 16.55
CA LYS A 516 -15.61 1.41 16.16
C LYS A 516 -15.78 1.61 14.65
N ASN A 517 -14.80 2.22 13.99
CA ASN A 517 -14.83 2.51 12.55
C ASN A 517 -14.47 1.29 11.69
N LEU A 518 -13.65 0.38 12.23
CA LEU A 518 -13.07 -0.73 11.50
C LEU A 518 -14.07 -1.68 10.81
N PRO A 519 -15.24 -2.04 11.38
CA PRO A 519 -16.19 -2.94 10.74
C PRO A 519 -16.60 -2.52 9.32
N TRP A 520 -16.78 -1.21 9.07
CA TRP A 520 -17.10 -0.71 7.74
C TRP A 520 -15.97 -0.97 6.75
N HIS A 521 -14.72 -0.77 7.18
CA HIS A 521 -13.55 -1.01 6.35
C HIS A 521 -13.32 -2.50 6.06
N LEU A 522 -13.64 -3.40 7.00
CA LEU A 522 -13.59 -4.84 6.72
C LEU A 522 -14.61 -5.24 5.64
N GLN A 523 -15.82 -4.69 5.68
CA GLN A 523 -16.79 -4.89 4.60
C GLN A 523 -16.31 -4.31 3.27
N TRP A 524 -15.61 -3.17 3.32
CA TRP A 524 -15.00 -2.57 2.14
C TRP A 524 -13.94 -3.50 1.51
N LEU A 525 -13.09 -4.14 2.31
CA LEU A 525 -12.13 -5.14 1.81
C LEU A 525 -12.85 -6.32 1.14
N THR A 526 -13.90 -6.88 1.76
CA THR A 526 -14.70 -7.98 1.16
C THR A 526 -15.26 -7.59 -0.20
N ARG A 527 -15.84 -6.38 -0.31
CA ARG A 527 -16.42 -5.88 -1.58
C ARG A 527 -15.38 -5.72 -2.69
N ASN A 528 -14.12 -5.51 -2.32
CA ASN A 528 -12.99 -5.40 -3.25
C ASN A 528 -12.20 -6.72 -3.40
N GLY A 529 -12.74 -7.83 -2.91
CA GLY A 529 -12.17 -9.16 -3.10
C GLY A 529 -10.85 -9.38 -2.37
N LEU A 530 -10.67 -8.74 -1.21
CA LEU A 530 -9.52 -8.93 -0.33
C LEU A 530 -9.89 -9.71 0.93
N HIS A 531 -8.95 -10.54 1.37
CA HIS A 531 -9.05 -11.28 2.63
C HIS A 531 -8.56 -10.42 3.80
N TYR A 532 -8.98 -10.76 5.01
CA TYR A 532 -8.53 -10.12 6.26
C TYR A 532 -8.67 -11.08 7.44
N ARG A 533 -8.02 -10.77 8.55
CA ARG A 533 -8.31 -11.39 9.85
C ARG A 533 -9.45 -10.63 10.51
N THR A 534 -10.46 -11.33 11.01
CA THR A 534 -11.49 -10.72 11.85
C THR A 534 -10.93 -10.52 13.27
N PRO A 535 -10.81 -9.28 13.76
CA PRO A 535 -10.40 -9.03 15.14
C PRO A 535 -11.43 -9.56 16.15
N GLY A 536 -10.96 -10.01 17.32
CA GLY A 536 -11.82 -10.62 18.34
C GLY A 536 -12.80 -9.64 19.00
N PHE A 537 -12.53 -8.33 18.92
CA PHE A 537 -13.43 -7.28 19.37
C PHE A 537 -14.57 -6.96 18.39
N ILE A 538 -14.58 -7.53 17.18
CA ILE A 538 -15.68 -7.43 16.22
C ILE A 538 -16.53 -8.69 16.36
N LYS A 539 -17.70 -8.54 16.99
CA LYS A 539 -18.67 -9.62 17.25
C LYS A 539 -19.82 -9.59 16.27
#